data_AF-A0A932VII3-F1
#
_entry.id   AF-A0A932VII3-F1
#
_cell.length_a   1.000
_cell.length_b   1.000
_cell.length_c   1.000
_cell.angle_alpha   90.00
_cell.angle_beta   90.00
_cell.angle_gamma   90.00
#
_symmetry.space_group_name_H-M   'P 1'
#
loop_
_entity.id
_entity.type
_entity.pdbx_description
1 polymer ?
#
loop_
_entity_poly.entity_id
_entity_poly.type
_entity_poly.pdbx_seq_one_letter_code
_entity_poly.pdbx_strand_id
1 'polypeptide(L)'
;MQMTRLARGLGILAVLAAAGCKSLDIQNPNAPDARRALSDPAAIEAVAGGTMRTWINTFNQAEGNSVLATMAQTFSASWNNWNMNFYSSIDADGTRNTRPYQNDPAAAARTTIEAPWTGYYSALSSANDVLTAILKNGLVIHNASDTKRSETVAAMLQAASLAEIAINFDKGYFIDENSDISKLAYVNRKILRDSALSKFNAAIALANANSFVTPASWTNGNTYTNVQIAQIGNTLAARLLAYWPRNSAENAAVNWAAVATYASKGISSGTAFDWMFIGDGCVAWCPEMAVWFDAFDTGRVHTRVAHMLDPVTQTTPWPLAAGGNPQPHSPDARLGDGTFGTADQVAGFGNIPKDAGAGTDFVWSSQAIFRPSRGSYHQSNIGFIKYDLSGTQDANGIYGGYGPYPVATAMENNLLWAEGLIRSGGSLAQAATLINASHVGRGHLAPASAGDGVSGLLATLQYEQDVEELGIGAIGYYNRRRIDGLIVGTPHEMPVPAKELGVFGQALYTWGGTGPANSPTPP
;
A
#
# COMPACT_ATOMS: atom_id res chain seq x y z
N MET A 1 -65.85 -50.43 -0.14
CA MET A 1 -64.89 -50.17 -1.25
C MET A 1 -64.05 -48.93 -0.92
N GLN A 2 -63.28 -48.94 0.17
CA GLN A 2 -62.42 -47.82 0.59
C GLN A 2 -61.06 -48.27 1.18
N MET A 3 -60.92 -49.51 1.64
CA MET A 3 -59.63 -50.04 2.14
C MET A 3 -58.62 -50.45 1.05
N THR A 4 -59.07 -50.72 -0.18
CA THR A 4 -58.16 -51.12 -1.28
C THR A 4 -57.47 -49.95 -1.99
N ARG A 5 -57.89 -48.70 -1.74
CA ARG A 5 -57.23 -47.50 -2.30
C ARG A 5 -56.09 -46.98 -1.41
N LEU A 6 -56.16 -47.18 -0.09
CA LEU A 6 -55.07 -46.83 0.83
C LEU A 6 -53.85 -47.75 0.69
N ALA A 7 -54.06 -49.05 0.51
CA ALA A 7 -52.96 -50.02 0.34
C ALA A 7 -52.16 -49.80 -0.96
N ARG A 8 -52.81 -49.32 -2.03
CA ARG A 8 -52.13 -48.98 -3.30
C ARG A 8 -51.36 -47.65 -3.23
N GLY A 9 -51.81 -46.69 -2.40
CA GLY A 9 -51.09 -45.44 -2.17
C GLY A 9 -49.82 -45.61 -1.33
N LEU A 10 -49.87 -46.47 -0.30
CA LEU A 10 -48.73 -46.77 0.56
C LEU A 10 -47.63 -47.59 -0.16
N GLY A 11 -48.01 -48.48 -1.09
CA GLY A 11 -47.04 -49.23 -1.91
C GLY A 11 -46.28 -48.38 -2.92
N ILE A 12 -46.90 -47.34 -3.48
CA ILE A 12 -46.24 -46.42 -4.44
C ILE A 12 -45.33 -45.42 -3.71
N LEU A 13 -45.70 -44.97 -2.50
CA LEU A 13 -44.81 -44.15 -1.66
C LEU A 13 -43.57 -44.91 -1.15
N ALA A 14 -43.70 -46.21 -0.85
CA ALA A 14 -42.56 -47.02 -0.39
C ALA A 14 -41.53 -47.32 -1.51
N VAL A 15 -41.99 -47.45 -2.77
CA VAL A 15 -41.09 -47.63 -3.93
C VAL A 15 -40.42 -46.32 -4.34
N LEU A 16 -41.06 -45.17 -4.15
CA LEU A 16 -40.46 -43.84 -4.36
C LEU A 16 -39.44 -43.48 -3.25
N ALA A 17 -39.63 -43.95 -2.02
CA ALA A 17 -38.66 -43.76 -0.93
C ALA A 17 -37.40 -44.64 -1.09
N ALA A 18 -37.51 -45.84 -1.68
CA ALA A 18 -36.36 -46.72 -1.91
C ALA A 18 -35.54 -46.37 -3.17
N ALA A 19 -36.11 -45.62 -4.12
CA ALA A 19 -35.39 -45.11 -5.29
C ALA A 19 -34.69 -43.74 -5.04
N GLY A 20 -35.02 -43.06 -3.94
CA GLY A 20 -34.44 -41.76 -3.54
C GLY A 20 -33.11 -41.84 -2.78
N CYS A 21 -32.61 -43.04 -2.48
CA CYS A 21 -31.34 -43.25 -1.77
C CYS A 21 -30.19 -43.74 -2.67
N LYS A 22 -30.22 -43.43 -3.97
CA LYS A 22 -28.95 -43.30 -4.69
C LYS A 22 -28.43 -41.90 -4.39
N SER A 23 -27.23 -41.82 -3.82
CA SER A 23 -26.49 -40.57 -3.71
C SER A 23 -26.62 -39.83 -5.05
N LEU A 24 -27.26 -38.67 -5.03
CA LEU A 24 -27.21 -37.70 -6.13
C LEU A 24 -25.87 -36.95 -6.10
N ASP A 25 -24.77 -37.66 -5.81
CA ASP A 25 -23.43 -37.24 -6.22
C ASP A 25 -23.35 -37.35 -7.73
N ILE A 26 -24.04 -36.44 -8.41
CA ILE A 26 -23.60 -36.02 -9.73
C ILE A 26 -22.25 -35.37 -9.47
N GLN A 27 -21.15 -36.08 -9.74
CA GLN A 27 -19.84 -35.45 -9.79
C GLN A 27 -19.97 -34.26 -10.73
N ASN A 28 -19.96 -33.06 -10.17
CA ASN A 28 -19.90 -31.85 -10.96
C ASN A 28 -18.51 -31.87 -11.61
N PRO A 29 -18.39 -32.09 -12.94
CA PRO A 29 -17.09 -32.09 -13.61
C PRO A 29 -16.46 -30.68 -13.63
N ASN A 30 -17.25 -29.67 -13.23
CA ASN A 30 -16.87 -28.28 -13.02
C ASN A 30 -16.85 -27.90 -11.53
N ALA A 31 -16.97 -28.86 -10.58
CA ALA A 31 -16.62 -28.55 -9.20
C ALA A 31 -15.15 -28.15 -9.22
N PRO A 32 -14.76 -27.05 -8.55
CA PRO A 32 -13.35 -26.67 -8.47
C PRO A 32 -12.59 -27.84 -7.83
N ASP A 33 -11.97 -28.67 -8.66
CA ASP A 33 -11.11 -29.74 -8.19
C ASP A 33 -9.78 -29.10 -7.88
N ALA A 34 -9.61 -28.63 -6.63
CA ALA A 34 -8.37 -28.08 -6.14
C ALA A 34 -7.20 -29.05 -6.41
N ARG A 35 -7.41 -30.37 -6.41
CA ARG A 35 -6.33 -31.32 -6.77
C ARG A 35 -5.95 -31.21 -8.24
N ARG A 36 -6.92 -31.10 -9.15
CA ARG A 36 -6.64 -30.92 -10.59
C ARG A 36 -6.02 -29.55 -10.88
N ALA A 37 -6.57 -28.48 -10.31
CA ALA A 37 -6.05 -27.12 -10.47
C ALA A 37 -4.62 -26.95 -9.92
N LEU A 38 -4.29 -27.63 -8.82
CA LEU A 38 -2.96 -27.61 -8.20
C LEU A 38 -2.00 -28.68 -8.77
N SER A 39 -2.37 -29.39 -9.84
CA SER A 39 -1.55 -30.45 -10.44
C SER A 39 -0.92 -30.08 -11.78
N ASP A 40 -1.30 -28.95 -12.37
CA ASP A 40 -0.75 -28.45 -13.64
C ASP A 40 0.40 -27.46 -13.37
N PRO A 41 1.66 -27.79 -13.76
CA PRO A 41 2.81 -26.91 -13.63
C PRO A 41 2.62 -25.50 -14.21
N ALA A 42 2.03 -25.40 -15.40
CA ALA A 42 1.87 -24.12 -16.09
C ALA A 42 0.80 -23.26 -15.41
N ALA A 43 -0.27 -23.89 -14.92
CA ALA A 43 -1.30 -23.21 -14.14
C ALA A 43 -0.73 -22.66 -12.83
N ILE A 44 0.07 -23.44 -12.09
CA ILE A 44 0.67 -22.98 -10.84
C ILE A 44 1.69 -21.86 -11.07
N GLU A 45 2.48 -21.91 -12.13
CA GLU A 45 3.36 -20.80 -12.50
C GLU A 45 2.58 -19.51 -12.79
N ALA A 46 1.44 -19.63 -13.49
CA ALA A 46 0.55 -18.51 -13.74
C ALA A 46 -0.07 -17.97 -12.44
N VAL A 47 -0.42 -18.84 -11.48
CA VAL A 47 -0.89 -18.41 -10.14
C VAL A 47 0.22 -17.70 -9.37
N ALA A 48 1.47 -18.14 -9.46
CA ALA A 48 2.60 -17.45 -8.83
C ALA A 48 2.76 -16.00 -9.36
N GLY A 49 2.76 -15.82 -10.69
CA GLY A 49 2.76 -14.49 -11.30
C GLY A 49 1.49 -13.67 -10.99
N GLY A 50 0.33 -14.31 -10.98
CA GLY A 50 -0.95 -13.70 -10.61
C GLY A 50 -1.01 -13.24 -9.16
N THR A 51 -0.31 -13.93 -8.26
CA THR A 51 -0.17 -13.53 -6.85
C THR A 51 0.58 -12.22 -6.73
N MET A 52 1.69 -12.05 -7.48
CA MET A 52 2.46 -10.80 -7.51
C MET A 52 1.60 -9.63 -8.00
N ARG A 53 0.84 -9.83 -9.08
CA ARG A 53 -0.11 -8.83 -9.60
C ARG A 53 -1.18 -8.46 -8.58
N THR A 54 -1.79 -9.46 -7.95
CA THR A 54 -2.86 -9.25 -6.96
C THR A 54 -2.35 -8.44 -5.78
N TRP A 55 -1.17 -8.77 -5.27
CA TRP A 55 -0.55 -8.02 -4.18
C TRP A 55 -0.18 -6.59 -4.60
N ILE A 56 0.46 -6.41 -5.76
CA ILE A 56 0.84 -5.08 -6.28
C ILE A 56 -0.39 -4.19 -6.50
N ASN A 57 -1.45 -4.70 -7.12
CA ASN A 57 -2.68 -3.93 -7.31
C ASN A 57 -3.34 -3.59 -5.97
N THR A 58 -3.35 -4.52 -5.01
CA THR A 58 -3.87 -4.25 -3.66
C THR A 58 -3.05 -3.17 -2.95
N PHE A 59 -1.72 -3.19 -3.10
CA PHE A 59 -0.82 -2.20 -2.53
C PHE A 59 -0.98 -0.81 -3.16
N ASN A 60 -1.43 -0.72 -4.42
CA ASN A 60 -1.59 0.54 -5.15
C ASN A 60 -3.05 1.01 -5.28
N GLN A 61 -4.00 0.26 -4.75
CA GLN A 61 -5.42 0.57 -4.91
C GLN A 61 -5.82 1.88 -4.24
N ALA A 62 -6.80 2.57 -4.79
CA ALA A 62 -7.29 3.84 -4.26
C ALA A 62 -8.28 3.68 -3.10
N GLU A 63 -9.03 2.57 -2.97
CA GLU A 63 -10.05 2.39 -1.90
C GLU A 63 -9.45 2.48 -0.51
N GLY A 64 -8.21 2.00 -0.34
CA GLY A 64 -7.41 2.12 0.88
C GLY A 64 -6.43 3.29 0.83
N ASN A 65 -5.46 3.24 -0.09
CA ASN A 65 -4.28 4.09 -0.01
C ASN A 65 -4.58 5.57 -0.24
N SER A 66 -5.48 5.91 -1.16
CA SER A 66 -5.84 7.31 -1.41
C SER A 66 -6.53 7.94 -0.21
N VAL A 67 -7.29 7.14 0.55
CA VAL A 67 -7.89 7.59 1.80
C VAL A 67 -6.82 7.81 2.87
N LEU A 68 -5.93 6.84 3.06
CA LEU A 68 -4.84 6.97 4.02
C LEU A 68 -3.95 8.18 3.69
N ALA A 69 -3.60 8.39 2.42
CA ALA A 69 -2.77 9.50 1.98
C ALA A 69 -3.43 10.88 2.19
N THR A 70 -4.76 10.97 2.06
CA THR A 70 -5.50 12.21 2.32
C THR A 70 -5.72 12.46 3.82
N MET A 71 -5.96 11.41 4.61
CA MET A 71 -5.96 11.49 6.09
C MET A 71 -4.59 11.91 6.63
N ALA A 72 -3.53 11.50 5.95
CA ALA A 72 -2.16 11.88 6.25
C ALA A 72 -1.79 13.29 5.80
N GLN A 73 -2.65 14.06 5.13
CA GLN A 73 -2.26 15.36 4.56
C GLN A 73 -0.95 15.27 3.75
N THR A 74 -0.77 14.14 3.05
CA THR A 74 0.26 13.96 2.03
C THR A 74 -0.29 14.52 0.73
N PHE A 75 -1.45 13.98 0.33
CA PHE A 75 -2.29 14.53 -0.71
C PHE A 75 -3.58 15.10 -0.16
N SER A 76 -4.32 15.76 -1.02
CA SER A 76 -5.61 16.37 -0.75
C SER A 76 -6.56 16.12 -1.91
N ALA A 77 -7.82 15.83 -1.59
CA ALA A 77 -8.88 15.60 -2.59
C ALA A 77 -10.26 15.92 -2.02
N SER A 78 -11.04 16.74 -2.73
CA SER A 78 -12.45 17.02 -2.38
C SER A 78 -13.45 16.08 -3.07
N TRP A 79 -12.98 15.06 -3.78
CA TRP A 79 -13.84 14.13 -4.49
C TRP A 79 -14.38 13.04 -3.56
N ASN A 80 -15.63 12.62 -3.80
CA ASN A 80 -16.26 11.55 -3.02
C ASN A 80 -15.78 10.16 -3.42
N ASN A 81 -14.99 10.05 -4.50
CA ASN A 81 -14.43 8.80 -4.95
C ASN A 81 -13.58 8.17 -3.83
N TRP A 82 -13.70 6.84 -3.69
CA TRP A 82 -12.99 6.03 -2.70
C TRP A 82 -13.12 6.49 -1.24
N ASN A 83 -14.08 7.38 -0.92
CA ASN A 83 -14.25 8.00 0.41
C ASN A 83 -13.14 8.98 0.83
N MET A 84 -12.31 9.47 -0.11
CA MET A 84 -11.24 10.44 0.19
C MET A 84 -11.78 11.67 0.89
N ASN A 85 -12.76 12.36 0.30
CA ASN A 85 -13.40 13.51 0.93
C ASN A 85 -14.05 13.15 2.27
N PHE A 86 -14.69 11.97 2.37
CA PHE A 86 -15.41 11.58 3.59
C PHE A 86 -14.47 11.49 4.79
N TYR A 87 -13.35 10.77 4.68
CA TYR A 87 -12.47 10.51 5.81
C TYR A 87 -11.45 11.61 6.09
N SER A 88 -11.11 12.44 5.09
CA SER A 88 -10.14 13.54 5.25
C SER A 88 -10.77 14.90 5.53
N SER A 89 -12.10 15.05 5.45
CA SER A 89 -12.75 16.35 5.69
C SER A 89 -12.78 16.74 7.18
N ILE A 90 -12.46 18.02 7.42
CA ILE A 90 -12.71 18.75 8.65
C ILE A 90 -14.05 19.51 8.53
N ASP A 91 -14.89 19.47 9.57
CA ASP A 91 -16.15 20.22 9.58
C ASP A 91 -15.94 21.73 9.69
N ALA A 92 -16.88 22.50 9.14
CA ALA A 92 -16.77 23.95 9.03
C ALA A 92 -16.67 24.70 10.37
N ASP A 93 -17.15 24.08 11.45
CA ASP A 93 -17.04 24.61 12.82
C ASP A 93 -15.74 24.19 13.54
N GLY A 94 -14.89 23.39 12.87
CA GLY A 94 -13.65 22.85 13.43
C GLY A 94 -13.85 21.81 14.55
N THR A 95 -15.09 21.38 14.81
CA THR A 95 -15.40 20.48 15.94
C THR A 95 -15.24 19.00 15.58
N ARG A 96 -15.37 18.65 14.30
CA ARG A 96 -15.03 17.33 13.78
C ARG A 96 -13.84 17.42 12.85
N ASN A 97 -12.69 17.10 13.41
CA ASN A 97 -11.43 17.12 12.68
C ASN A 97 -11.32 15.93 11.71
N THR A 98 -11.60 14.70 12.15
CA THR A 98 -11.68 13.51 11.27
C THR A 98 -12.71 12.50 11.78
N ARG A 99 -13.01 11.47 10.96
CA ARG A 99 -14.11 10.52 11.20
C ARG A 99 -13.60 9.16 11.67
N PRO A 100 -14.35 8.45 12.54
CA PRO A 100 -14.08 7.05 12.79
C PRO A 100 -14.36 6.24 11.52
N TYR A 101 -13.68 5.10 11.38
CA TYR A 101 -13.97 4.15 10.32
C TYR A 101 -15.46 3.75 10.33
N GLN A 102 -16.09 3.71 9.16
CA GLN A 102 -17.49 3.28 9.05
C GLN A 102 -17.54 1.76 8.86
N ASN A 103 -17.43 1.03 9.97
CA ASN A 103 -17.39 -0.43 9.97
C ASN A 103 -18.79 -1.03 10.16
N ASP A 104 -19.67 -0.76 9.19
CA ASP A 104 -21.04 -1.27 9.15
C ASP A 104 -21.34 -1.78 7.73
N PRO A 105 -21.95 -2.97 7.54
CA PRO A 105 -22.23 -3.50 6.20
C PRO A 105 -23.14 -2.60 5.35
N ALA A 106 -23.94 -1.73 5.96
CA ALA A 106 -24.82 -0.77 5.29
C ALA A 106 -24.11 0.56 4.95
N ALA A 107 -22.95 0.86 5.56
CA ALA A 107 -22.25 2.12 5.33
C ALA A 107 -21.46 2.10 4.03
N ALA A 108 -21.67 3.07 3.13
CA ALA A 108 -20.91 3.16 1.88
C ALA A 108 -19.40 3.24 2.10
N ALA A 109 -18.97 3.95 3.14
CA ALA A 109 -17.56 4.18 3.46
C ALA A 109 -16.82 2.97 4.05
N ARG A 110 -17.48 1.80 4.18
CA ARG A 110 -16.87 0.55 4.64
C ARG A 110 -15.84 -0.01 3.66
N THR A 111 -15.90 0.35 2.37
CA THR A 111 -15.04 -0.24 1.32
C THR A 111 -13.56 0.03 1.58
N THR A 112 -13.23 1.16 2.20
CA THR A 112 -11.87 1.50 2.65
C THR A 112 -11.27 0.48 3.61
N ILE A 113 -12.11 -0.24 4.36
CA ILE A 113 -11.71 -1.30 5.30
C ILE A 113 -11.72 -2.66 4.58
N GLU A 114 -12.77 -2.92 3.80
CA GLU A 114 -13.00 -4.22 3.15
C GLU A 114 -11.98 -4.52 2.03
N ALA A 115 -11.58 -3.50 1.26
CA ALA A 115 -10.79 -3.70 0.05
C ALA A 115 -9.34 -4.11 0.34
N PRO A 116 -8.60 -3.46 1.28
CA PRO A 116 -7.28 -3.94 1.68
C PRO A 116 -7.34 -5.34 2.32
N TRP A 117 -8.33 -5.59 3.19
CA TRP A 117 -8.51 -6.91 3.82
C TRP A 117 -8.67 -8.00 2.77
N THR A 118 -9.62 -7.81 1.85
CA THR A 118 -9.94 -8.80 0.82
C THR A 118 -8.76 -8.99 -0.14
N GLY A 119 -8.12 -7.91 -0.57
CA GLY A 119 -6.99 -7.99 -1.51
C GLY A 119 -5.78 -8.74 -0.93
N TYR A 120 -5.38 -8.41 0.30
CA TYR A 120 -4.22 -9.07 0.91
C TYR A 120 -4.51 -10.53 1.28
N TYR A 121 -5.71 -10.86 1.77
CA TYR A 121 -6.09 -12.25 2.00
C TYR A 121 -6.25 -13.05 0.70
N SER A 122 -6.65 -12.42 -0.40
CA SER A 122 -6.68 -13.06 -1.72
C SER A 122 -5.28 -13.38 -2.22
N ALA A 123 -4.35 -12.42 -2.16
CA ALA A 123 -2.95 -12.67 -2.49
C ALA A 123 -2.31 -13.73 -1.56
N LEU A 124 -2.65 -13.71 -0.27
CA LEU A 124 -2.19 -14.71 0.70
C LEU A 124 -2.69 -16.11 0.34
N SER A 125 -3.96 -16.24 -0.02
CA SER A 125 -4.56 -17.51 -0.45
C SER A 125 -3.86 -18.07 -1.69
N SER A 126 -3.65 -17.24 -2.72
CA SER A 126 -2.96 -17.67 -3.94
C SER A 126 -1.49 -18.06 -3.69
N ALA A 127 -0.80 -17.35 -2.80
CA ALA A 127 0.55 -17.75 -2.38
C ALA A 127 0.54 -19.13 -1.69
N ASN A 128 -0.42 -19.36 -0.79
CA ASN A 128 -0.56 -20.64 -0.09
C ASN A 128 -0.89 -21.80 -1.02
N ASP A 129 -1.68 -21.55 -2.07
CA ASP A 129 -1.99 -22.54 -3.11
C ASP A 129 -0.73 -22.98 -3.86
N VAL A 130 0.11 -22.02 -4.29
CA VAL A 130 1.40 -22.30 -4.95
C VAL A 130 2.32 -23.08 -4.02
N LEU A 131 2.46 -22.64 -2.77
CA LEU A 131 3.31 -23.30 -1.78
C LEU A 131 2.80 -24.70 -1.45
N THR A 132 1.49 -24.91 -1.36
CA THR A 132 0.88 -26.23 -1.15
C THR A 132 1.19 -27.15 -2.33
N ALA A 133 0.99 -26.69 -3.55
CA ALA A 133 1.28 -27.48 -4.75
C ALA A 133 2.75 -27.93 -4.81
N ILE A 134 3.69 -27.03 -4.53
CA ILE A 134 5.12 -27.33 -4.58
C ILE A 134 5.57 -28.17 -3.38
N LEU A 135 5.31 -27.70 -2.16
CA LEU A 135 5.90 -28.25 -0.94
C LEU A 135 5.19 -29.51 -0.44
N LYS A 136 3.88 -29.62 -0.65
CA LYS A 136 3.08 -30.75 -0.14
C LYS A 136 2.74 -31.76 -1.21
N ASN A 137 2.41 -31.29 -2.42
CA ASN A 137 2.04 -32.18 -3.51
C ASN A 137 3.25 -32.57 -4.39
N GLY A 138 4.41 -31.97 -4.16
CA GLY A 138 5.65 -32.30 -4.89
C GLY A 138 5.63 -31.85 -6.35
N LEU A 139 4.83 -30.84 -6.70
CA LEU A 139 4.74 -30.34 -8.06
C LEU A 139 6.07 -29.71 -8.50
N VAL A 140 6.54 -30.09 -9.68
CA VAL A 140 7.71 -29.48 -10.33
C VAL A 140 7.22 -28.60 -11.48
N ILE A 141 7.54 -27.31 -11.41
CA ILE A 141 7.27 -26.33 -12.46
C ILE A 141 8.42 -26.36 -13.45
N HIS A 142 8.24 -27.01 -14.60
CA HIS A 142 9.22 -27.20 -15.68
C HIS A 142 10.57 -27.84 -15.28
N ASN A 143 11.33 -27.21 -14.40
CA ASN A 143 12.61 -27.64 -13.85
C ASN A 143 12.78 -27.16 -12.39
N ALA A 144 13.89 -27.55 -11.75
CA ALA A 144 14.15 -27.19 -10.35
C ALA A 144 14.30 -25.67 -10.10
N SER A 145 14.87 -24.92 -11.04
CA SER A 145 15.05 -23.46 -10.90
C SER A 145 13.72 -22.73 -10.98
N ASP A 146 12.87 -23.07 -11.94
CA ASP A 146 11.52 -22.49 -12.12
C ASP A 146 10.60 -22.82 -10.93
N THR A 147 10.71 -24.05 -10.40
CA THR A 147 10.03 -24.46 -9.18
C THR A 147 10.49 -23.61 -7.99
N LYS A 148 11.80 -23.46 -7.79
CA LYS A 148 12.35 -22.66 -6.69
C LYS A 148 12.10 -21.17 -6.84
N ARG A 149 12.05 -20.62 -8.05
CA ARG A 149 11.57 -19.25 -8.31
C ARG A 149 10.16 -19.08 -7.77
N SER A 150 9.24 -19.95 -8.19
CA SER A 150 7.82 -19.83 -7.85
C SER A 150 7.58 -20.02 -6.36
N GLU A 151 8.26 -20.98 -5.73
CA GLU A 151 8.27 -21.17 -4.27
C GLU A 151 8.76 -19.92 -3.55
N THR A 152 9.91 -19.36 -3.98
CA THR A 152 10.52 -18.19 -3.34
C THR A 152 9.63 -16.95 -3.43
N VAL A 153 9.09 -16.68 -4.62
CA VAL A 153 8.24 -15.50 -4.84
C VAL A 153 6.90 -15.65 -4.12
N ALA A 154 6.29 -16.85 -4.13
CA ALA A 154 5.07 -17.12 -3.36
C ALA A 154 5.31 -16.97 -1.85
N ALA A 155 6.43 -17.49 -1.31
CA ALA A 155 6.79 -17.31 0.10
C ALA A 155 7.00 -15.83 0.48
N MET A 156 7.65 -15.05 -0.39
CA MET A 156 7.83 -13.62 -0.17
C MET A 156 6.48 -12.88 -0.15
N LEU A 157 5.55 -13.23 -1.06
CA LEU A 157 4.24 -12.59 -1.13
C LEU A 157 3.30 -13.06 0.00
N GLN A 158 3.42 -14.29 0.48
CA GLN A 158 2.78 -14.75 1.72
C GLN A 158 3.21 -13.86 2.89
N ALA A 159 4.52 -13.63 3.05
CA ALA A 159 5.06 -12.74 4.07
C ALA A 159 4.57 -11.29 3.89
N ALA A 160 4.57 -10.77 2.67
CA ALA A 160 4.15 -9.41 2.35
C ALA A 160 2.66 -9.17 2.61
N SER A 161 1.78 -10.12 2.29
CA SER A 161 0.35 -10.03 2.63
C SER A 161 0.13 -9.99 4.14
N LEU A 162 0.79 -10.87 4.90
CA LEU A 162 0.69 -10.88 6.37
C LEU A 162 1.25 -9.58 6.98
N ALA A 163 2.31 -9.03 6.39
CA ALA A 163 2.91 -7.77 6.81
C ALA A 163 1.95 -6.59 6.63
N GLU A 164 1.31 -6.46 5.47
CA GLU A 164 0.37 -5.35 5.22
C GLU A 164 -0.90 -5.47 6.07
N ILE A 165 -1.37 -6.68 6.37
CA ILE A 165 -2.44 -6.88 7.37
C ILE A 165 -1.98 -6.40 8.75
N ALA A 166 -0.76 -6.76 9.18
CA ALA A 166 -0.22 -6.31 10.46
C ALA A 166 -0.05 -4.78 10.54
N ILE A 167 0.31 -4.13 9.43
CA ILE A 167 0.51 -2.67 9.36
C ILE A 167 -0.83 -1.92 9.35
N ASN A 168 -1.88 -2.49 8.77
CA ASN A 168 -3.15 -1.77 8.57
C ASN A 168 -4.24 -2.10 9.59
N PHE A 169 -4.30 -3.34 10.10
CA PHE A 169 -5.41 -3.80 10.94
C PHE A 169 -5.00 -3.97 12.41
N ASP A 170 -5.99 -3.93 13.30
CA ASP A 170 -5.82 -4.16 14.75
C ASP A 170 -5.52 -5.63 15.08
N LYS A 171 -6.12 -6.55 14.32
CA LYS A 171 -5.92 -7.98 14.38
C LYS A 171 -6.27 -8.63 13.04
N GLY A 172 -5.87 -9.88 12.87
CA GLY A 172 -6.17 -10.66 11.68
C GLY A 172 -5.83 -12.14 11.88
N TYR A 173 -5.93 -12.91 10.82
CA TYR A 173 -5.52 -14.31 10.80
C TYR A 173 -4.06 -14.45 10.35
N PHE A 174 -3.30 -15.23 11.11
CA PHE A 174 -2.08 -15.83 10.59
C PHE A 174 -2.48 -17.10 9.84
N ILE A 175 -2.31 -17.08 8.52
CA ILE A 175 -2.62 -18.21 7.63
C ILE A 175 -1.39 -18.46 6.77
N ASP A 176 -0.95 -19.70 6.74
CA ASP A 176 0.08 -20.18 5.83
C ASP A 176 -0.39 -21.49 5.16
N GLU A 177 0.47 -22.07 4.33
CA GLU A 177 0.20 -23.31 3.61
C GLU A 177 -0.09 -24.50 4.54
N ASN A 178 0.19 -24.39 5.85
CA ASN A 178 -0.02 -25.43 6.86
C ASN A 178 -1.27 -25.22 7.73
N SER A 179 -1.97 -24.11 7.53
CA SER A 179 -3.09 -23.72 8.36
C SER A 179 -4.38 -24.48 8.02
N ASP A 180 -5.14 -24.85 9.04
CA ASP A 180 -6.49 -25.42 8.90
C ASP A 180 -7.50 -24.27 8.81
N ILE A 181 -7.96 -23.96 7.60
CA ILE A 181 -8.89 -22.85 7.32
C ILE A 181 -10.27 -23.05 7.95
N SER A 182 -10.58 -24.24 8.51
CA SER A 182 -11.80 -24.45 9.28
C SER A 182 -11.71 -23.97 10.73
N LYS A 183 -10.50 -23.61 11.19
CA LYS A 183 -10.19 -23.22 12.58
C LYS A 183 -9.55 -21.84 12.67
N LEU A 184 -10.08 -20.89 11.92
CA LEU A 184 -9.58 -19.52 11.91
C LEU A 184 -9.82 -18.84 13.26
N ALA A 185 -8.78 -18.20 13.78
CA ALA A 185 -8.82 -17.41 14.99
C ALA A 185 -7.97 -16.15 14.80
N TYR A 186 -8.47 -15.01 15.26
CA TYR A 186 -7.70 -13.78 15.22
C TYR A 186 -6.50 -13.88 16.15
N VAL A 187 -5.37 -13.42 15.64
CA VAL A 187 -4.16 -13.10 16.38
C VAL A 187 -3.98 -11.58 16.37
N ASN A 188 -3.38 -11.04 17.43
CA ASN A 188 -3.10 -9.61 17.49
C ASN A 188 -2.05 -9.20 16.44
N ARG A 189 -2.03 -7.92 16.06
CA ARG A 189 -1.10 -7.38 15.07
C ARG A 189 0.39 -7.55 15.38
N LYS A 190 0.79 -7.77 16.64
CA LYS A 190 2.19 -8.06 17.00
C LYS A 190 2.57 -9.48 16.62
N ILE A 191 1.71 -10.47 16.90
CA ILE A 191 1.90 -11.85 16.46
C ILE A 191 1.96 -11.90 14.92
N LEU A 192 1.09 -11.16 14.23
CA LEU A 192 1.13 -11.08 12.77
C LEU A 192 2.45 -10.49 12.26
N ARG A 193 2.90 -9.37 12.82
CA ARG A 193 4.20 -8.76 12.49
C ARG A 193 5.34 -9.75 12.70
N ASP A 194 5.41 -10.38 13.86
CA ASP A 194 6.50 -11.30 14.20
C ASP A 194 6.48 -12.54 13.28
N SER A 195 5.29 -13.03 12.92
CA SER A 195 5.11 -14.14 11.99
C SER A 195 5.47 -13.76 10.56
N ALA A 196 5.04 -12.59 10.08
CA ALA A 196 5.39 -12.06 8.76
C ALA A 196 6.91 -11.86 8.63
N LEU A 197 7.56 -11.32 9.67
CA LEU A 197 9.02 -11.16 9.70
C LEU A 197 9.74 -12.51 9.61
N SER A 198 9.24 -13.54 10.32
CA SER A 198 9.78 -14.90 10.21
C SER A 198 9.62 -15.46 8.80
N LYS A 199 8.47 -15.23 8.14
CA LYS A 199 8.24 -15.67 6.75
C LYS A 199 9.12 -14.90 5.76
N PHE A 200 9.36 -13.61 5.96
CA PHE A 200 10.34 -12.85 5.17
C PHE A 200 11.74 -13.44 5.30
N ASN A 201 12.19 -13.74 6.52
CA ASN A 201 13.50 -14.37 6.74
C ASN A 201 13.63 -15.70 5.99
N ALA A 202 12.58 -16.53 5.99
CA ALA A 202 12.56 -17.79 5.25
C ALA A 202 12.63 -17.56 3.74
N ALA A 203 11.84 -16.62 3.19
CA ALA A 203 11.84 -16.29 1.77
C ALA A 203 13.20 -15.70 1.31
N ILE A 204 13.81 -14.83 2.10
CA ILE A 204 15.14 -14.26 1.84
C ILE A 204 16.20 -15.36 1.84
N ALA A 205 16.17 -16.27 2.81
CA ALA A 205 17.09 -17.40 2.86
C ALA A 205 16.93 -18.31 1.64
N LEU A 206 15.70 -18.57 1.21
CA LEU A 206 15.40 -19.36 0.02
C LEU A 206 15.90 -18.68 -1.26
N ALA A 207 15.71 -17.36 -1.39
CA ALA A 207 16.22 -16.56 -2.50
C ALA A 207 17.75 -16.61 -2.60
N ASN A 208 18.45 -16.51 -1.45
CA ASN A 208 19.91 -16.57 -1.39
C ASN A 208 20.49 -17.96 -1.67
N ALA A 209 19.72 -19.02 -1.38
CA ALA A 209 20.16 -20.40 -1.56
C ALA A 209 19.98 -20.92 -3.00
N ASN A 210 19.27 -20.19 -3.86
CA ASN A 210 18.92 -20.62 -5.21
C ASN A 210 19.34 -19.58 -6.26
N SER A 211 19.26 -19.94 -7.54
CA SER A 211 19.51 -19.02 -8.66
C SER A 211 18.36 -19.08 -9.66
N PHE A 212 17.83 -17.91 -9.99
CA PHE A 212 16.74 -17.74 -10.94
C PHE A 212 16.58 -16.27 -11.34
N VAL A 213 15.79 -16.05 -12.39
CA VAL A 213 15.28 -14.73 -12.80
C VAL A 213 13.77 -14.83 -12.98
N THR A 214 13.02 -13.81 -12.54
CA THR A 214 11.57 -13.76 -12.74
C THR A 214 11.19 -13.47 -14.19
N PRO A 215 10.09 -14.04 -14.71
CA PRO A 215 9.53 -13.63 -16.00
C PRO A 215 9.12 -12.16 -16.00
N ALA A 216 9.35 -11.45 -17.11
CA ALA A 216 8.98 -10.03 -17.23
C ALA A 216 7.46 -9.80 -17.08
N SER A 217 6.66 -10.79 -17.50
CA SER A 217 5.20 -10.75 -17.38
C SER A 217 4.70 -10.69 -15.93
N TRP A 218 5.54 -11.02 -14.94
CA TRP A 218 5.16 -10.95 -13.52
C TRP A 218 5.13 -9.54 -12.95
N THR A 219 5.65 -8.56 -13.68
CA THR A 219 5.54 -7.11 -13.35
C THR A 219 5.19 -6.27 -14.59
N ASN A 220 4.70 -6.93 -15.64
CA ASN A 220 4.41 -6.32 -16.93
C ASN A 220 5.59 -5.63 -17.62
N GLY A 221 6.84 -6.04 -17.36
CA GLY A 221 7.98 -5.50 -18.09
C GLY A 221 9.33 -5.72 -17.43
N ASN A 222 9.40 -5.81 -16.09
CA ASN A 222 10.66 -5.93 -15.37
C ASN A 222 10.94 -7.37 -14.93
N THR A 223 12.22 -7.73 -14.93
CA THR A 223 12.72 -9.00 -14.39
C THR A 223 13.56 -8.74 -13.15
N TYR A 224 13.53 -9.69 -12.22
CA TYR A 224 14.29 -9.63 -10.98
C TYR A 224 15.05 -10.93 -10.77
N THR A 225 16.34 -10.82 -10.49
CA THR A 225 17.18 -11.94 -10.07
C THR A 225 16.80 -12.41 -8.66
N ASN A 226 17.17 -13.63 -8.29
CA ASN A 226 17.04 -14.12 -6.91
C ASN A 226 17.71 -13.18 -5.87
N VAL A 227 18.83 -12.56 -6.22
CA VAL A 227 19.52 -11.57 -5.35
C VAL A 227 18.63 -10.34 -5.14
N GLN A 228 18.03 -9.82 -6.22
CA GLN A 228 17.10 -8.69 -6.13
C GLN A 228 15.82 -9.06 -5.36
N ILE A 229 15.31 -10.29 -5.52
CA ILE A 229 14.19 -10.78 -4.70
C ILE A 229 14.56 -10.82 -3.21
N ALA A 230 15.77 -11.24 -2.86
CA ALA A 230 16.25 -11.18 -1.48
C ALA A 230 16.33 -9.73 -0.98
N GLN A 231 16.80 -8.78 -1.81
CA GLN A 231 16.86 -7.36 -1.47
C GLN A 231 15.47 -6.72 -1.31
N ILE A 232 14.49 -7.11 -2.15
CA ILE A 232 13.08 -6.72 -1.99
C ILE A 232 12.55 -7.25 -0.65
N GLY A 233 12.75 -8.54 -0.35
CA GLY A 233 12.34 -9.13 0.93
C GLY A 233 12.94 -8.41 2.15
N ASN A 234 14.22 -8.03 2.10
CA ASN A 234 14.87 -7.24 3.15
C ASN A 234 14.22 -5.85 3.29
N THR A 235 13.93 -5.17 2.18
CA THR A 235 13.28 -3.85 2.20
C THR A 235 11.87 -3.93 2.81
N LEU A 236 11.08 -4.93 2.43
CA LEU A 236 9.74 -5.16 2.99
C LEU A 236 9.78 -5.53 4.48
N ALA A 237 10.80 -6.26 4.93
CA ALA A 237 11.02 -6.54 6.35
C ALA A 237 11.38 -5.28 7.16
N ALA A 238 12.22 -4.39 6.60
CA ALA A 238 12.51 -3.08 7.20
C ALA A 238 11.25 -2.22 7.29
N ARG A 239 10.46 -2.14 6.21
CA ARG A 239 9.16 -1.45 6.16
C ARG A 239 8.20 -1.97 7.23
N LEU A 240 8.06 -3.29 7.35
CA LEU A 240 7.20 -3.91 8.35
C LEU A 240 7.53 -3.42 9.76
N LEU A 241 8.82 -3.36 10.11
CA LEU A 241 9.22 -2.91 11.44
C LEU A 241 9.03 -1.40 11.63
N ALA A 242 9.41 -0.59 10.65
CA ALA A 242 9.38 0.87 10.75
C ALA A 242 7.95 1.45 10.69
N TYR A 243 7.07 0.85 9.90
CA TYR A 243 5.72 1.37 9.63
C TYR A 243 4.63 0.75 10.51
N TRP A 244 4.91 -0.34 11.23
CA TRP A 244 3.95 -0.98 12.14
C TRP A 244 3.50 -0.14 13.37
N PRO A 245 4.30 0.76 13.96
CA PRO A 245 3.85 1.54 15.12
C PRO A 245 2.59 2.37 14.86
N ARG A 246 1.71 2.44 15.87
CA ARG A 246 0.49 3.27 15.81
C ARG A 246 0.67 4.68 16.36
N ASN A 247 1.73 4.97 17.09
CA ASN A 247 1.97 6.25 17.74
C ASN A 247 3.46 6.40 18.11
N SER A 248 3.84 7.55 18.67
CA SER A 248 5.23 7.81 19.07
C SER A 248 5.75 6.84 20.14
N ALA A 249 4.90 6.38 21.06
CA ALA A 249 5.28 5.45 22.11
C ALA A 249 5.67 4.08 21.54
N GLU A 250 4.88 3.54 20.61
CA GLU A 250 5.24 2.31 19.90
C GLU A 250 6.45 2.50 18.98
N ASN A 251 6.60 3.68 18.38
CA ASN A 251 7.74 4.01 17.53
C ASN A 251 9.06 4.03 18.31
N ALA A 252 9.03 4.46 19.58
CA ALA A 252 10.16 4.38 20.49
C ALA A 252 10.53 2.93 20.89
N ALA A 253 9.57 1.99 20.79
CA ALA A 253 9.78 0.58 21.11
C ALA A 253 10.21 -0.28 19.90
N VAL A 254 10.28 0.29 18.70
CA VAL A 254 10.75 -0.44 17.51
C VAL A 254 12.22 -0.85 17.67
N ASN A 255 12.53 -2.07 17.23
CA ASN A 255 13.92 -2.51 17.10
C ASN A 255 14.58 -1.87 15.88
N TRP A 256 15.05 -0.63 16.04
CA TRP A 256 15.68 0.15 14.96
C TRP A 256 17.00 -0.43 14.47
N ALA A 257 17.71 -1.21 15.29
CA ALA A 257 18.90 -1.94 14.86
C ALA A 257 18.54 -3.05 13.86
N ALA A 258 17.40 -3.72 14.06
CA ALA A 258 16.88 -4.69 13.09
C ALA A 258 16.45 -3.99 11.79
N VAL A 259 15.77 -2.84 11.87
CA VAL A 259 15.44 -2.02 10.68
C VAL A 259 16.69 -1.71 9.88
N ALA A 260 17.75 -1.20 10.52
CA ALA A 260 19.03 -0.91 9.85
C ALA A 260 19.67 -2.16 9.23
N THR A 261 19.60 -3.31 9.91
CA THR A 261 20.17 -4.58 9.44
C THR A 261 19.48 -5.11 8.18
N TYR A 262 18.16 -4.96 8.11
CA TYR A 262 17.40 -5.32 6.90
C TYR A 262 17.64 -4.30 5.79
N ALA A 263 17.51 -3.00 6.08
CA ALA A 263 17.65 -1.95 5.07
C ALA A 263 19.06 -1.90 4.47
N SER A 264 20.12 -2.22 5.23
CA SER A 264 21.50 -2.34 4.72
C SER A 264 21.73 -3.53 3.78
N LYS A 265 20.71 -4.38 3.59
CA LYS A 265 20.68 -5.50 2.63
C LYS A 265 19.51 -5.35 1.65
N GLY A 266 18.83 -4.20 1.69
CA GLY A 266 17.67 -3.89 0.87
C GLY A 266 18.03 -3.44 -0.55
N ILE A 267 17.03 -2.91 -1.26
CA ILE A 267 17.12 -2.59 -2.69
C ILE A 267 18.11 -1.45 -3.03
N SER A 268 18.53 -0.66 -2.04
CA SER A 268 19.58 0.35 -2.24
C SER A 268 21.01 -0.16 -1.96
N SER A 269 21.16 -1.43 -1.58
CA SER A 269 22.47 -2.02 -1.26
C SER A 269 23.19 -2.49 -2.52
N GLY A 270 24.46 -2.11 -2.67
CA GLY A 270 25.22 -2.43 -3.89
C GLY A 270 24.74 -1.59 -5.08
N THR A 271 24.39 -2.22 -6.20
CA THR A 271 23.76 -1.53 -7.32
C THR A 271 22.28 -1.33 -7.01
N ALA A 272 21.92 -0.09 -6.68
CA ALA A 272 20.55 0.28 -6.36
C ALA A 272 19.59 0.02 -7.54
N PHE A 273 18.37 -0.39 -7.22
CA PHE A 273 17.27 -0.54 -8.17
C PHE A 273 15.93 -0.30 -7.48
N ASP A 274 14.88 -0.08 -8.26
CA ASP A 274 13.51 0.04 -7.79
C ASP A 274 12.71 -1.23 -8.12
N TRP A 275 11.82 -1.63 -7.20
CA TRP A 275 10.84 -2.67 -7.50
C TRP A 275 9.64 -2.00 -8.17
N MET A 276 9.40 -2.33 -9.43
CA MET A 276 8.52 -1.61 -10.33
C MET A 276 7.64 -2.55 -11.14
N PHE A 277 6.46 -2.06 -11.52
CA PHE A 277 5.64 -2.65 -12.57
C PHE A 277 5.34 -1.63 -13.66
N ILE A 278 4.84 -2.08 -14.81
CA ILE A 278 4.38 -1.22 -15.89
C ILE A 278 2.85 -1.20 -15.90
N GLY A 279 2.25 -0.03 -15.71
CA GLY A 279 0.82 0.18 -15.86
C GLY A 279 0.36 -0.01 -17.30
N ASP A 280 -0.83 -0.59 -17.47
CA ASP A 280 -1.42 -0.93 -18.77
C ASP A 280 -2.78 -0.25 -19.02
N GLY A 281 -3.00 0.91 -18.43
CA GLY A 281 -4.29 1.61 -18.47
C GLY A 281 -5.31 0.97 -17.55
N CYS A 282 -4.85 0.38 -16.44
CA CYS A 282 -5.68 -0.30 -15.46
C CYS A 282 -6.49 -1.48 -16.01
N VAL A 283 -5.96 -2.18 -17.02
CA VAL A 283 -6.56 -3.41 -17.55
C VAL A 283 -6.23 -4.59 -16.63
N ALA A 284 -4.96 -4.77 -16.32
CA ALA A 284 -4.48 -5.77 -15.37
C ALA A 284 -3.49 -5.19 -14.36
N TRP A 285 -2.77 -4.13 -14.73
CA TRP A 285 -1.74 -3.48 -13.93
C TRP A 285 -2.11 -2.01 -13.76
N CYS A 286 -2.58 -1.67 -12.55
CA CYS A 286 -3.14 -0.35 -12.29
C CYS A 286 -2.34 0.40 -11.23
N PRO A 287 -1.62 1.48 -11.60
CA PRO A 287 -1.05 2.43 -10.64
C PRO A 287 -2.17 3.37 -10.13
N GLU A 288 -3.23 2.80 -9.55
CA GLU A 288 -4.51 3.49 -9.32
C GLU A 288 -4.36 4.77 -8.49
N MET A 289 -3.49 4.75 -7.49
CA MET A 289 -3.18 5.94 -6.69
C MET A 289 -2.55 7.07 -7.52
N ALA A 290 -1.62 6.75 -8.43
CA ALA A 290 -0.96 7.75 -9.28
C ALA A 290 -1.87 8.30 -10.38
N VAL A 291 -2.79 7.50 -10.91
CA VAL A 291 -3.84 7.98 -11.83
C VAL A 291 -4.61 9.17 -11.22
N TRP A 292 -4.67 9.26 -9.88
CA TRP A 292 -5.36 10.35 -9.18
C TRP A 292 -4.44 11.42 -8.59
N PHE A 293 -3.26 11.06 -8.10
CA PHE A 293 -2.42 12.03 -7.41
C PHE A 293 -1.21 12.49 -8.21
N ASP A 294 -0.77 11.69 -9.18
CA ASP A 294 0.17 12.09 -10.23
C ASP A 294 -0.59 12.63 -11.46
N ALA A 295 -1.76 13.19 -11.17
CA ALA A 295 -2.69 13.84 -12.07
C ALA A 295 -3.26 15.04 -11.35
N PHE A 296 -2.64 16.20 -11.55
CA PHE A 296 -2.91 17.35 -10.70
C PHE A 296 -4.21 18.10 -11.02
N ASP A 297 -5.00 17.63 -11.97
CA ASP A 297 -6.39 18.04 -12.20
C ASP A 297 -7.40 17.27 -11.34
N THR A 298 -6.98 16.14 -10.75
CA THR A 298 -7.85 15.29 -9.93
C THR A 298 -7.41 15.26 -8.47
N GLY A 299 -6.12 15.15 -8.18
CA GLY A 299 -5.54 15.24 -6.84
C GLY A 299 -4.64 16.45 -6.67
N ARG A 300 -4.36 16.85 -5.43
CA ARG A 300 -3.34 17.87 -5.13
C ARG A 300 -2.44 17.42 -4.00
N VAL A 301 -1.22 17.95 -3.96
CA VAL A 301 -0.37 17.88 -2.77
C VAL A 301 -1.02 18.74 -1.69
N HIS A 302 -1.12 18.22 -0.46
CA HIS A 302 -1.74 18.98 0.62
C HIS A 302 -0.90 20.23 0.97
N THR A 303 -1.54 21.35 1.36
CA THR A 303 -0.85 22.62 1.67
C THR A 303 0.24 22.49 2.72
N ARG A 304 0.13 21.52 3.64
CA ARG A 304 1.18 21.15 4.60
C ARG A 304 2.50 20.81 3.90
N VAL A 305 2.49 19.87 2.96
CA VAL A 305 3.70 19.45 2.23
C VAL A 305 4.16 20.57 1.29
N ALA A 306 3.23 21.27 0.64
CA ALA A 306 3.57 22.44 -0.17
C ALA A 306 4.30 23.53 0.64
N HIS A 307 3.84 23.82 1.87
CA HIS A 307 4.47 24.78 2.78
C HIS A 307 5.85 24.30 3.27
N MET A 308 6.06 22.99 3.42
CA MET A 308 7.39 22.46 3.73
C MET A 308 8.38 22.73 2.60
N LEU A 309 7.96 22.52 1.35
CA LEU A 309 8.78 22.75 0.15
C LEU A 309 9.05 24.24 -0.10
N ASP A 310 8.07 25.12 0.15
CA ASP A 310 8.22 26.56 -0.02
C ASP A 310 7.39 27.33 1.03
N PRO A 311 7.97 27.61 2.21
CA PRO A 311 7.24 28.29 3.28
C PRO A 311 6.99 29.78 3.00
N VAL A 312 7.66 30.36 1.99
CA VAL A 312 7.54 31.78 1.65
C VAL A 312 6.29 32.02 0.81
N THR A 313 6.05 31.18 -0.19
CA THR A 313 4.94 31.38 -1.13
C THR A 313 3.75 30.46 -0.84
N GLN A 314 3.96 29.28 -0.26
CA GLN A 314 2.90 28.31 -0.02
C GLN A 314 2.50 28.36 1.44
N THR A 315 1.29 28.84 1.74
CA THR A 315 0.78 28.91 3.11
C THR A 315 -0.07 27.70 3.47
N THR A 316 -0.09 27.35 4.76
CA THR A 316 -0.97 26.34 5.34
C THR A 316 -1.53 26.84 6.69
N PRO A 317 -2.84 26.75 6.96
CA PRO A 317 -3.92 26.28 6.08
C PRO A 317 -4.13 27.13 4.82
N TRP A 318 -4.95 26.65 3.88
CA TRP A 318 -5.24 27.33 2.62
C TRP A 318 -5.66 28.80 2.80
N PRO A 319 -5.06 29.76 2.07
CA PRO A 319 -5.32 31.19 2.26
C PRO A 319 -6.60 31.63 1.55
N LEU A 320 -7.75 31.37 2.19
CA LEU A 320 -9.08 31.64 1.61
C LEU A 320 -9.25 33.11 1.17
N ALA A 321 -8.74 34.07 1.94
CA ALA A 321 -8.86 35.50 1.64
C ALA A 321 -8.07 35.92 0.39
N ALA A 322 -6.96 35.23 0.08
CA ALA A 322 -6.14 35.50 -1.10
C ALA A 322 -6.63 34.75 -2.35
N GLY A 323 -7.56 33.81 -2.19
CA GLY A 323 -8.03 32.95 -3.29
C GLY A 323 -7.09 31.80 -3.66
N GLY A 324 -5.93 31.68 -3.00
CA GLY A 324 -4.97 30.60 -3.17
C GLY A 324 -3.53 31.03 -2.90
N ASN A 325 -2.61 30.08 -3.00
CA ASN A 325 -1.17 30.34 -2.91
C ASN A 325 -0.63 30.81 -4.28
N PRO A 326 0.24 31.84 -4.32
CA PRO A 326 0.89 32.29 -5.54
C PRO A 326 1.83 31.23 -6.13
N GLN A 327 2.32 31.50 -7.35
CA GLN A 327 3.34 30.67 -8.00
C GLN A 327 4.58 30.54 -7.07
N PRO A 328 5.14 29.34 -6.91
CA PRO A 328 6.25 29.12 -5.99
C PRO A 328 7.56 29.68 -6.52
N HIS A 329 8.51 29.83 -5.61
CA HIS A 329 9.92 30.01 -5.89
C HIS A 329 10.71 29.24 -4.84
N SER A 330 10.55 27.91 -4.91
CA SER A 330 11.01 27.01 -3.87
C SER A 330 12.54 26.89 -3.88
N PRO A 331 13.18 26.89 -2.69
CA PRO A 331 14.58 26.49 -2.59
C PRO A 331 14.79 25.00 -2.87
N ASP A 332 13.74 24.18 -2.81
CA ASP A 332 13.78 22.78 -3.17
C ASP A 332 13.56 22.62 -4.68
N ALA A 333 14.60 22.16 -5.39
CA ALA A 333 14.58 21.99 -6.83
C ALA A 333 13.53 20.98 -7.33
N ARG A 334 12.94 20.17 -6.44
CA ARG A 334 11.83 19.28 -6.80
C ARG A 334 10.53 20.05 -7.04
N LEU A 335 10.32 21.20 -6.39
CA LEU A 335 9.20 22.11 -6.64
C LEU A 335 9.60 23.26 -7.58
N GLY A 336 10.77 23.83 -7.39
CA GLY A 336 11.25 24.95 -8.21
C GLY A 336 10.25 26.11 -8.27
N ASP A 337 10.04 26.66 -9.46
CA ASP A 337 9.02 27.69 -9.70
C ASP A 337 7.63 27.15 -10.10
N GLY A 338 7.47 25.83 -10.08
CA GLY A 338 6.22 25.13 -10.39
C GLY A 338 5.77 25.23 -11.85
N THR A 339 6.60 25.72 -12.78
CA THR A 339 6.29 25.69 -14.21
C THR A 339 6.32 24.27 -14.77
N PHE A 340 5.42 23.94 -15.69
CA PHE A 340 5.27 22.60 -16.24
C PHE A 340 4.55 22.61 -17.59
N GLY A 341 4.78 21.58 -18.41
CA GLY A 341 4.02 21.40 -19.64
C GLY A 341 4.34 22.44 -20.72
N THR A 342 3.37 22.66 -21.61
CA THR A 342 3.50 23.56 -22.77
C THR A 342 2.42 24.65 -22.76
N ALA A 343 2.55 25.64 -23.65
CA ALA A 343 1.58 26.72 -23.79
C ALA A 343 0.18 26.25 -24.25
N ASP A 344 0.08 25.06 -24.83
CA ASP A 344 -1.18 24.49 -25.31
C ASP A 344 -1.95 23.73 -24.21
N GLN A 345 -1.37 23.60 -23.02
CA GLN A 345 -1.94 22.86 -21.91
C GLN A 345 -3.12 23.62 -21.28
N VAL A 346 -4.19 22.89 -20.94
CA VAL A 346 -5.40 23.50 -20.36
C VAL A 346 -5.07 24.09 -18.99
N ALA A 347 -5.62 25.26 -18.65
CA ALA A 347 -5.28 25.96 -17.40
C ALA A 347 -5.51 25.16 -16.09
N GLY A 348 -6.46 24.22 -16.07
CA GLY A 348 -6.65 23.29 -14.94
C GLY A 348 -5.48 22.33 -14.74
N PHE A 349 -4.77 22.02 -15.82
CA PHE A 349 -3.47 21.33 -15.84
C PHE A 349 -2.31 22.33 -15.77
N GLY A 350 -2.48 23.56 -15.29
CA GLY A 350 -1.37 24.54 -15.23
C GLY A 350 -1.14 25.20 -16.60
N ASN A 351 -1.31 26.52 -16.64
CA ASN A 351 -1.13 27.34 -17.83
C ASN A 351 0.20 28.13 -17.81
N ILE A 352 1.21 27.65 -17.08
CA ILE A 352 2.54 28.27 -17.09
C ILE A 352 3.52 27.25 -17.68
N PRO A 353 3.89 27.42 -18.97
CA PRO A 353 4.78 26.49 -19.67
C PRO A 353 6.09 26.31 -18.94
N LYS A 354 6.61 25.08 -19.00
CA LYS A 354 7.89 24.71 -18.39
C LYS A 354 9.01 25.64 -18.84
N ASP A 355 9.80 26.12 -17.89
CA ASP A 355 11.06 26.81 -18.17
C ASP A 355 12.25 26.16 -17.41
N ALA A 356 13.36 26.89 -17.28
CA ALA A 356 14.57 26.38 -16.63
C ALA A 356 14.47 26.30 -15.10
N GLY A 357 13.52 26.98 -14.48
CA GLY A 357 13.25 26.95 -13.04
C GLY A 357 12.22 25.90 -12.61
N ALA A 358 11.66 25.16 -13.57
CA ALA A 358 10.70 24.09 -13.34
C ALA A 358 11.21 23.02 -12.36
N GLY A 359 10.33 22.61 -11.45
CA GLY A 359 10.56 21.48 -10.55
C GLY A 359 10.56 20.12 -11.27
N THR A 360 11.11 19.10 -10.60
CA THR A 360 11.10 17.72 -11.12
C THR A 360 9.90 16.89 -10.68
N ASP A 361 9.28 17.21 -9.54
CA ASP A 361 8.31 16.34 -8.87
C ASP A 361 6.97 17.04 -8.64
N PHE A 362 6.97 18.38 -8.63
CA PHE A 362 5.80 19.17 -8.31
C PHE A 362 5.57 20.28 -9.34
N VAL A 363 4.30 20.66 -9.47
CA VAL A 363 3.82 21.69 -10.40
C VAL A 363 2.89 22.64 -9.67
N TRP A 364 2.82 23.88 -10.13
CA TRP A 364 1.84 24.86 -9.66
C TRP A 364 0.74 25.08 -10.69
N SER A 365 -0.50 25.22 -10.23
CA SER A 365 -1.62 25.71 -11.03
C SER A 365 -2.20 26.96 -10.40
N SER A 366 -2.52 27.95 -11.24
CA SER A 366 -3.26 29.15 -10.84
C SER A 366 -4.69 28.85 -10.35
N GLN A 367 -5.19 27.64 -10.59
CA GLN A 367 -6.56 27.24 -10.29
C GLN A 367 -6.65 26.43 -9.00
N ALA A 368 -7.59 26.82 -8.15
CA ALA A 368 -8.10 25.96 -7.08
C ALA A 368 -9.18 25.04 -7.67
N ILE A 369 -8.82 23.79 -7.93
CA ILE A 369 -9.68 22.86 -8.71
C ILE A 369 -10.83 22.26 -7.90
N PHE A 370 -10.78 22.33 -6.57
CA PHE A 370 -11.80 21.74 -5.72
C PHE A 370 -12.94 22.72 -5.45
N ARG A 371 -14.13 22.16 -5.18
CA ARG A 371 -15.31 22.98 -4.90
C ARG A 371 -15.19 23.61 -3.50
N PRO A 372 -15.24 24.95 -3.35
CA PRO A 372 -15.16 25.59 -2.03
C PRO A 372 -16.23 25.12 -1.03
N SER A 373 -17.42 24.73 -1.53
CA SER A 373 -18.50 24.18 -0.71
C SER A 373 -18.20 22.82 -0.07
N ARG A 374 -17.10 22.16 -0.46
CA ARG A 374 -16.61 20.91 0.15
C ARG A 374 -15.51 21.14 1.20
N GLY A 375 -15.21 22.39 1.52
CA GLY A 375 -14.22 22.79 2.52
C GLY A 375 -12.92 23.29 1.90
N SER A 376 -12.43 24.44 2.37
CA SER A 376 -11.16 25.04 1.95
C SER A 376 -9.94 24.22 2.37
N TYR A 377 -10.08 23.36 3.39
CA TYR A 377 -9.05 22.43 3.82
C TYR A 377 -8.51 21.54 2.69
N HIS A 378 -9.37 21.17 1.72
CA HIS A 378 -8.95 20.33 0.61
C HIS A 378 -8.16 21.08 -0.46
N GLN A 379 -8.17 22.42 -0.44
CA GLN A 379 -7.59 23.23 -1.51
C GLN A 379 -6.06 23.22 -1.48
N SER A 380 -5.47 23.25 -2.68
CA SER A 380 -4.04 23.45 -2.89
C SER A 380 -3.79 23.82 -4.35
N ASN A 381 -2.75 24.60 -4.61
CA ASN A 381 -2.29 24.93 -5.96
C ASN A 381 -1.22 23.94 -6.46
N ILE A 382 -0.66 23.12 -5.57
CA ILE A 382 0.47 22.25 -5.91
C ILE A 382 -0.03 20.88 -6.36
N GLY A 383 0.39 20.51 -7.57
CA GLY A 383 0.27 19.18 -8.14
C GLY A 383 1.52 18.35 -7.94
N PHE A 384 1.40 17.05 -8.17
CA PHE A 384 2.49 16.10 -8.17
C PHE A 384 2.59 15.46 -9.56
N ILE A 385 3.82 15.33 -10.06
CA ILE A 385 4.15 14.91 -11.44
C ILE A 385 5.39 13.98 -11.47
N LYS A 386 5.81 13.44 -10.32
CA LYS A 386 7.09 12.72 -10.19
C LYS A 386 7.17 11.50 -11.11
N TYR A 387 6.05 10.82 -11.36
CA TYR A 387 5.99 9.64 -12.22
C TYR A 387 5.34 9.94 -13.58
N ASP A 388 5.00 11.20 -13.87
CA ASP A 388 4.58 11.63 -15.22
C ASP A 388 5.80 11.82 -16.12
N LEU A 389 6.16 10.75 -16.82
CA LEU A 389 7.24 10.76 -17.79
C LEU A 389 6.91 11.48 -19.11
N SER A 390 5.63 11.85 -19.36
CA SER A 390 5.26 12.58 -20.57
C SER A 390 5.65 14.06 -20.50
N GLY A 391 5.69 14.61 -19.28
CA GLY A 391 5.96 16.03 -19.02
C GLY A 391 4.84 16.98 -19.44
N THR A 392 3.64 16.45 -19.76
CA THR A 392 2.52 17.20 -20.33
C THR A 392 1.13 16.65 -19.96
N GLN A 393 1.01 15.71 -19.01
CA GLN A 393 -0.24 15.00 -18.69
C GLN A 393 -0.85 14.26 -19.90
N ASP A 394 -0.11 13.32 -20.49
CA ASP A 394 -0.58 12.49 -21.61
C ASP A 394 -1.55 11.38 -21.14
N ALA A 395 -2.67 11.21 -21.85
CA ALA A 395 -3.61 10.10 -21.64
C ALA A 395 -2.99 8.70 -21.92
N ASN A 396 -1.84 8.64 -22.57
CA ASN A 396 -1.04 7.43 -22.75
C ASN A 396 0.13 7.33 -21.76
N GLY A 397 0.22 8.25 -20.79
CA GLY A 397 1.17 8.24 -19.68
C GLY A 397 0.52 7.82 -18.35
N ILE A 398 1.16 8.18 -17.23
CA ILE A 398 0.71 7.77 -15.89
C ILE A 398 -0.70 8.28 -15.55
N TYR A 399 -1.07 9.45 -16.09
CA TYR A 399 -2.41 10.02 -16.03
C TYR A 399 -3.48 9.06 -16.58
N GLY A 400 -3.16 8.33 -17.66
CA GLY A 400 -4.03 7.27 -18.20
C GLY A 400 -3.83 5.91 -17.55
N GLY A 401 -2.95 5.78 -16.56
CA GLY A 401 -2.59 4.52 -15.93
C GLY A 401 -1.54 3.70 -16.69
N TYR A 402 -0.79 4.34 -17.60
CA TYR A 402 0.26 3.70 -18.39
C TYR A 402 1.65 4.06 -17.90
N GLY A 403 2.59 3.11 -18.02
CA GLY A 403 4.01 3.38 -17.79
C GLY A 403 4.54 2.89 -16.44
N PRO A 404 5.84 3.10 -16.19
CA PRO A 404 6.52 2.55 -15.03
C PRO A 404 6.04 3.16 -13.70
N TYR A 405 5.79 2.30 -12.70
CA TYR A 405 5.41 2.74 -11.36
C TYR A 405 6.10 1.92 -10.26
N PRO A 406 6.69 2.56 -9.23
CA PRO A 406 7.38 1.85 -8.17
C PRO A 406 6.42 1.32 -7.10
N VAL A 407 6.76 0.16 -6.57
CA VAL A 407 6.17 -0.47 -5.39
C VAL A 407 7.06 -0.24 -4.16
N ALA A 408 8.37 -0.20 -4.39
CA ALA A 408 9.39 0.22 -3.42
C ALA A 408 10.57 0.85 -4.17
N THR A 409 11.20 1.87 -3.58
CA THR A 409 12.33 2.58 -4.21
C THR A 409 13.62 2.47 -3.40
N ALA A 410 14.76 2.59 -4.09
CA ALA A 410 16.05 2.69 -3.42
C ALA A 410 16.11 3.86 -2.43
N MET A 411 15.40 4.96 -2.72
CA MET A 411 15.35 6.09 -1.80
C MET A 411 14.57 5.75 -0.51
N GLU A 412 13.40 5.11 -0.61
CA GLU A 412 12.66 4.60 0.55
C GLU A 412 13.56 3.71 1.43
N ASN A 413 14.31 2.79 0.82
CA ASN A 413 15.23 1.93 1.58
C ASN A 413 16.39 2.71 2.22
N ASN A 414 16.91 3.75 1.56
CA ASN A 414 17.92 4.64 2.15
C ASN A 414 17.39 5.38 3.37
N LEU A 415 16.16 5.90 3.32
CA LEU A 415 15.54 6.61 4.45
C LEU A 415 15.25 5.65 5.61
N LEU A 416 14.76 4.43 5.34
CA LEU A 416 14.62 3.37 6.35
C LEU A 416 15.97 3.03 7.00
N TRP A 417 17.03 2.91 6.20
CA TRP A 417 18.38 2.63 6.71
C TRP A 417 18.91 3.79 7.56
N ALA A 418 18.79 5.03 7.09
CA ALA A 418 19.19 6.22 7.81
C ALA A 418 18.46 6.32 9.16
N GLU A 419 17.14 6.10 9.18
CA GLU A 419 16.36 6.13 10.40
C GLU A 419 16.79 5.04 11.39
N GLY A 420 16.99 3.82 10.88
CA GLY A 420 17.51 2.71 11.66
C GLY A 420 18.85 3.05 12.31
N LEU A 421 19.78 3.66 11.56
CA LEU A 421 21.07 4.10 12.09
C LEU A 421 20.91 5.20 13.15
N ILE A 422 20.12 6.24 12.89
CA ILE A 422 19.95 7.36 13.83
C ILE A 422 19.35 6.87 15.15
N ARG A 423 18.28 6.06 15.09
CA ARG A 423 17.52 5.66 16.27
C ARG A 423 18.15 4.50 17.04
N SER A 424 19.02 3.71 16.41
CA SER A 424 19.78 2.64 17.09
C SER A 424 21.14 3.10 17.64
N GLY A 425 21.50 4.38 17.48
CA GLY A 425 22.81 4.89 17.88
C GLY A 425 23.96 4.46 16.95
N GLY A 426 23.64 4.15 15.70
CA GLY A 426 24.60 3.86 14.63
C GLY A 426 25.31 5.09 14.07
N SER A 427 25.92 4.95 12.89
CA SER A 427 26.71 6.01 12.26
C SER A 427 25.82 7.16 11.74
N LEU A 428 25.83 8.30 12.43
CA LEU A 428 25.15 9.52 11.98
C LEU A 428 25.73 10.06 10.67
N ALA A 429 27.04 9.88 10.42
CA ALA A 429 27.66 10.27 9.17
C ALA A 429 27.10 9.47 7.98
N GLN A 430 26.92 8.16 8.16
CA GLN A 430 26.31 7.31 7.14
C GLN A 430 24.83 7.64 6.95
N ALA A 431 24.09 7.90 8.03
CA ALA A 431 22.70 8.35 7.93
C ALA A 431 22.57 9.65 7.13
N ALA A 432 23.45 10.64 7.40
CA ALA A 432 23.51 11.87 6.64
C ALA A 432 23.81 11.63 5.15
N THR A 433 24.74 10.72 4.81
CA THR A 433 25.01 10.34 3.41
C THR A 433 23.77 9.77 2.72
N LEU A 434 23.03 8.88 3.40
CA LEU A 434 21.83 8.25 2.87
C LEU A 434 20.70 9.28 2.65
N ILE A 435 20.49 10.20 3.59
CA ILE A 435 19.52 11.30 3.49
C ILE A 435 19.91 12.26 2.35
N ASN A 436 21.19 12.61 2.25
CA ASN A 436 21.69 13.55 1.24
C ASN A 436 21.57 13.02 -0.20
N ALA A 437 21.35 11.72 -0.39
CA ALA A 437 21.10 11.15 -1.71
C ALA A 437 19.90 11.79 -2.42
N SER A 438 18.83 12.13 -1.68
CA SER A 438 17.72 12.94 -2.20
C SER A 438 17.80 14.40 -1.77
N HIS A 439 18.12 14.68 -0.50
CA HIS A 439 18.09 16.04 0.04
C HIS A 439 19.00 17.00 -0.74
N VAL A 440 20.22 16.56 -1.01
CA VAL A 440 21.18 17.29 -1.85
C VAL A 440 21.04 16.85 -3.30
N GLY A 441 21.01 15.55 -3.56
CA GLY A 441 21.08 15.00 -4.91
C GLY A 441 19.88 15.34 -5.82
N ARG A 442 18.70 15.59 -5.24
CA ARG A 442 17.48 15.95 -5.97
C ARG A 442 16.94 17.31 -5.55
N GLY A 443 16.90 17.56 -4.23
CA GLY A 443 16.38 18.81 -3.68
C GLY A 443 17.33 20.01 -3.85
N HIS A 444 18.63 19.76 -4.10
CA HIS A 444 19.68 20.79 -4.10
C HIS A 444 19.73 21.63 -2.80
N LEU A 445 19.30 21.03 -1.69
CA LEU A 445 19.25 21.66 -0.39
C LEU A 445 20.63 21.60 0.31
N ALA A 446 20.77 22.38 1.39
CA ALA A 446 21.99 22.36 2.18
C ALA A 446 22.24 20.95 2.75
N PRO A 447 23.48 20.43 2.68
CA PRO A 447 23.75 19.06 3.10
C PRO A 447 23.53 18.87 4.60
N ALA A 448 22.81 17.82 4.96
CA ALA A 448 22.78 17.32 6.33
C ALA A 448 24.14 16.74 6.72
N SER A 449 24.47 16.76 8.00
CA SER A 449 25.74 16.28 8.52
C SER A 449 25.58 15.57 9.86
N ALA A 450 26.58 14.78 10.25
CA ALA A 450 26.62 14.20 11.60
C ALA A 450 26.61 15.29 12.71
N GLY A 451 27.05 16.51 12.39
CA GLY A 451 27.05 17.65 13.31
C GLY A 451 25.66 18.14 13.69
N ASP A 452 24.63 17.81 12.92
CA ASP A 452 23.23 18.16 13.20
C ASP A 452 22.67 17.33 14.36
N GLY A 453 23.38 16.28 14.76
CA GLY A 453 22.99 15.35 15.82
C GLY A 453 21.74 14.56 15.49
N VAL A 454 21.27 13.77 16.47
CA VAL A 454 20.09 12.91 16.30
C VAL A 454 18.84 13.72 15.93
N SER A 455 18.61 14.85 16.61
CA SER A 455 17.41 15.66 16.39
C SER A 455 17.40 16.32 15.01
N GLY A 456 18.53 16.89 14.57
CA GLY A 456 18.61 17.55 13.27
C GLY A 456 18.48 16.55 12.13
N LEU A 457 19.16 15.41 12.22
CA LEU A 457 19.05 14.35 11.21
C LEU A 457 17.66 13.72 11.14
N LEU A 458 16.97 13.53 12.27
CA LEU A 458 15.58 13.06 12.24
C LEU A 458 14.64 14.09 11.60
N ALA A 459 14.86 15.39 11.80
CA ALA A 459 14.06 16.43 11.15
C ALA A 459 14.27 16.43 9.63
N THR A 460 15.51 16.38 9.16
CA THR A 460 15.80 16.29 7.72
C THR A 460 15.29 14.98 7.12
N LEU A 461 15.44 13.86 7.83
CA LEU A 461 14.89 12.57 7.41
C LEU A 461 13.37 12.64 7.25
N GLN A 462 12.64 13.21 8.23
CA GLN A 462 11.18 13.32 8.17
C GLN A 462 10.72 14.21 7.02
N TYR A 463 11.46 15.30 6.75
CA TYR A 463 11.24 16.11 5.56
C TYR A 463 11.37 15.27 4.28
N GLU A 464 12.45 14.50 4.15
CA GLU A 464 12.66 13.65 2.97
C GLU A 464 11.62 12.52 2.86
N GLN A 465 11.17 11.94 3.97
CA GLN A 465 10.05 10.97 3.98
C GLN A 465 8.75 11.59 3.45
N ASP A 466 8.49 12.86 3.80
CA ASP A 466 7.32 13.60 3.33
C ASP A 466 7.43 14.14 1.91
N VAL A 467 8.59 14.03 1.24
CA VAL A 467 8.80 14.54 -0.13
C VAL A 467 9.11 13.41 -1.11
N GLU A 468 9.97 12.46 -0.73
CA GLU A 468 10.43 11.39 -1.61
C GLU A 468 9.47 10.21 -1.73
N GLU A 469 8.71 9.93 -0.67
CA GLU A 469 7.86 8.74 -0.58
C GLU A 469 6.41 9.01 -1.04
N LEU A 470 6.16 10.20 -1.63
CA LEU A 470 4.86 10.55 -2.20
C LEU A 470 4.46 9.60 -3.33
N GLY A 471 3.19 9.21 -3.34
CA GLY A 471 2.61 8.29 -4.32
C GLY A 471 2.84 6.82 -3.97
N ILE A 472 3.83 6.46 -3.17
CA ILE A 472 4.15 5.06 -2.90
C ILE A 472 3.26 4.50 -1.79
N GLY A 473 2.09 3.97 -2.19
CA GLY A 473 1.10 3.40 -1.28
C GLY A 473 0.73 4.36 -0.13
N ALA A 474 0.50 3.81 1.07
CA ALA A 474 0.14 4.58 2.25
C ALA A 474 1.34 5.03 3.12
N ILE A 475 2.55 5.11 2.57
CA ILE A 475 3.76 5.39 3.37
C ILE A 475 3.68 6.71 4.14
N GLY A 476 3.23 7.79 3.50
CA GLY A 476 3.05 9.09 4.17
C GLY A 476 2.11 9.03 5.40
N TYR A 477 1.09 8.16 5.34
CA TYR A 477 0.22 7.91 6.49
C TYR A 477 0.94 7.19 7.62
N TYR A 478 1.72 6.15 7.31
CA TYR A 478 2.47 5.42 8.33
C TYR A 478 3.51 6.32 9.02
N ASN A 479 4.22 7.15 8.25
CA ASN A 479 5.21 8.09 8.77
C ASN A 479 4.61 9.12 9.70
N ARG A 480 3.45 9.69 9.36
CA ARG A 480 2.77 10.62 10.27
C ARG A 480 2.15 9.93 11.47
N ARG A 481 1.54 8.76 11.28
CA ARG A 481 0.92 7.98 12.36
C ARG A 481 1.92 7.70 13.49
N ARG A 482 3.10 7.18 13.15
CA ARG A 482 4.10 6.74 14.14
C ARG A 482 4.80 7.87 14.89
N ILE A 483 4.55 9.13 14.53
CA ILE A 483 5.09 10.32 15.23
C ILE A 483 3.98 11.18 15.82
N ASP A 484 2.75 10.67 15.92
CA ASP A 484 1.56 11.41 16.35
C ASP A 484 1.31 12.69 15.53
N GLY A 485 1.68 12.63 14.24
CA GLY A 485 1.55 13.72 13.30
C GLY A 485 0.17 13.79 12.64
N LEU A 486 -0.70 12.79 12.79
CA LEU A 486 -2.04 12.80 12.20
C LEU A 486 -2.97 13.78 12.94
N ILE A 487 -4.00 14.25 12.24
CA ILE A 487 -5.02 15.13 12.84
C ILE A 487 -5.75 14.38 13.97
N VAL A 488 -6.07 15.07 15.06
CA VAL A 488 -6.82 14.50 16.19
C VAL A 488 -8.13 13.84 15.72
N GLY A 489 -8.37 12.61 16.19
CA GLY A 489 -9.52 11.78 15.82
C GLY A 489 -9.28 10.88 14.60
N THR A 490 -8.11 10.99 13.94
CA THR A 490 -7.80 10.13 12.79
C THR A 490 -7.57 8.72 13.33
N PRO A 491 -8.28 7.69 12.85
CA PRO A 491 -7.94 6.33 13.21
C PRO A 491 -6.52 6.01 12.77
N HIS A 492 -5.81 5.25 13.59
CA HIS A 492 -4.43 4.81 13.40
C HIS A 492 -4.38 3.37 12.86
N GLU A 493 -5.50 2.65 12.83
CA GLU A 493 -5.62 1.33 12.20
C GLU A 493 -7.07 1.00 11.85
N MET A 494 -7.25 0.08 10.93
CA MET A 494 -8.54 -0.44 10.51
C MET A 494 -9.03 -1.52 11.48
N PRO A 495 -10.33 -1.56 11.80
CA PRO A 495 -10.91 -2.71 12.48
C PRO A 495 -11.02 -3.88 11.50
N VAL A 496 -11.16 -5.10 12.03
CA VAL A 496 -11.66 -6.24 11.24
C VAL A 496 -12.97 -5.85 10.52
N PRO A 497 -13.11 -6.10 9.21
CA PRO A 497 -14.28 -5.69 8.46
C PRO A 497 -15.60 -6.23 9.02
N ALA A 498 -16.66 -5.43 8.97
CA ALA A 498 -17.97 -5.78 9.51
C ALA A 498 -18.56 -7.06 8.90
N LYS A 499 -18.32 -7.30 7.61
CA LYS A 499 -18.71 -8.56 6.95
C LYS A 499 -18.06 -9.77 7.61
N GLU A 500 -16.77 -9.67 7.92
CA GLU A 500 -16.03 -10.73 8.57
C GLU A 500 -16.54 -10.96 10.00
N LEU A 501 -16.76 -9.88 10.77
CA LEU A 501 -17.36 -9.97 12.10
C LEU A 501 -18.74 -10.62 12.07
N GLY A 502 -19.54 -10.31 11.06
CA GLY A 502 -20.86 -10.91 10.83
C GLY A 502 -20.80 -12.42 10.60
N VAL A 503 -19.81 -12.93 9.86
CA VAL A 503 -19.61 -14.38 9.65
C VAL A 503 -19.43 -15.13 10.97
N PHE A 504 -18.72 -14.52 11.93
CA PHE A 504 -18.45 -15.11 13.25
C PHE A 504 -19.43 -14.66 14.34
N GLY A 505 -20.47 -13.90 14.01
CA GLY A 505 -21.44 -13.37 14.98
C GLY A 505 -20.82 -12.43 16.03
N GLN A 506 -19.71 -11.75 15.70
CA GLN A 506 -19.03 -10.83 16.59
C GLN A 506 -19.63 -9.42 16.52
N ALA A 507 -19.53 -8.67 17.61
CA ALA A 507 -19.98 -7.29 17.65
C ALA A 507 -19.15 -6.40 16.70
N LEU A 508 -19.83 -5.45 16.04
CA LEU A 508 -19.19 -4.42 15.24
C LEU A 508 -18.45 -3.43 16.14
N TYR A 509 -17.29 -2.96 15.69
CA TYR A 509 -16.48 -1.94 16.37
C TYR A 509 -15.68 -1.11 15.37
N THR A 510 -15.12 0.00 15.84
CA THR A 510 -14.37 0.94 15.01
C THR A 510 -13.33 1.71 15.82
N TRP A 511 -12.49 2.47 15.11
CA TRP A 511 -11.44 3.34 15.65
C TRP A 511 -11.58 4.76 15.11
N GLY A 512 -11.02 5.73 15.84
CA GLY A 512 -11.01 7.15 15.48
C GLY A 512 -12.25 7.92 15.94
N GLY A 513 -12.44 9.11 15.38
CA GLY A 513 -13.46 10.07 15.81
C GLY A 513 -13.22 10.54 17.25
N THR A 514 -14.27 10.48 18.06
CA THR A 514 -14.20 10.77 19.51
C THR A 514 -13.75 9.56 20.35
N GLY A 515 -13.58 8.39 19.72
CA GLY A 515 -13.09 7.17 20.36
C GLY A 515 -11.57 7.03 20.29
N PRO A 516 -11.03 5.91 20.79
CA PRO A 516 -9.60 5.59 20.64
C PRO A 516 -9.18 5.54 19.17
N ALA A 517 -8.01 6.08 18.86
CA ALA A 517 -7.46 6.03 17.50
C ALA A 517 -7.03 4.62 17.08
N ASN A 518 -6.70 3.74 18.02
CA ASN A 518 -6.27 2.37 17.80
C ASN A 518 -6.53 1.48 19.02
N SER A 519 -6.39 0.18 18.82
CA SER A 519 -6.33 -0.84 19.86
C SER A 519 -5.16 -0.60 20.83
N PRO A 520 -5.29 -1.08 22.09
CA PRO A 520 -4.17 -1.06 23.02
C PRO A 520 -2.93 -1.73 22.44
N THR A 521 -1.75 -1.23 22.81
CA THR A 521 -0.47 -1.85 22.41
C THR A 521 -0.47 -3.32 22.83
N PRO A 522 -0.30 -4.26 21.88
CA PRO A 522 -0.25 -5.67 22.22
C PRO A 522 0.95 -5.98 23.13
N PRO A 523 0.81 -6.96 24.04
CA PRO A 523 1.86 -7.33 24.99
C PRO A 523 3.14 -7.87 24.32
#